data_AF-E3CVE2-F1
#
_entry.id   AF-E3CVE2-F1
#
_cell.length_a   1.000
_cell.length_b   1.000
_cell.length_c   1.000
_cell.angle_alpha   90.00
_cell.angle_beta   90.00
_cell.angle_gamma   90.00
#
_symmetry.space_group_name_H-M   'P 1'
#
loop_
_entity.id
_entity.type
_entity.pdbx_description
1 polymer ?
#
loop_
_entity_poly.entity_id
_entity_poly.type
_entity_poly.pdbx_seq_one_letter_code
_entity_poly.pdbx_strand_id
1 'polypeptide(L)'
;MCRVITPEGEHDHVHGPTSDPLEIAELLRECLAEELSQMSDLVARWNLVEDPGVRQALAHAVVCKRQGLGEIWAALQEMEESVFGGGAHACCDHRDAAHLHGGHHHHS
;
A
#
# COMPACT_ATOMS: atom_id res chain seq x y z
N MET A 1 26.69 -13.53 -25.91
CA MET A 1 26.14 -14.19 -24.73
C MET A 1 25.31 -13.16 -23.97
N CYS A 2 23.99 -13.22 -24.09
CA CYS A 2 23.10 -12.32 -23.37
C CYS A 2 23.05 -12.76 -21.91
N ARG A 3 23.39 -11.85 -20.99
CA ARG A 3 23.33 -12.09 -19.56
C ARG A 3 21.87 -11.90 -19.13
N VAL A 4 21.16 -13.01 -18.97
CA VAL A 4 19.83 -13.01 -18.35
C VAL A 4 20.05 -12.60 -16.91
N ILE A 5 19.55 -11.42 -16.54
CA ILE A 5 19.42 -11.02 -15.15
C ILE A 5 18.10 -11.66 -14.71
N THR A 6 18.18 -12.89 -14.19
CA THR A 6 17.11 -13.36 -13.31
C THR A 6 17.19 -12.48 -12.07
N PRO A 7 16.08 -11.88 -11.57
CA PRO A 7 16.04 -11.40 -10.20
C PRO A 7 16.00 -12.65 -9.31
N GLU A 8 17.09 -13.42 -9.30
CA GLU A 8 17.38 -14.37 -8.23
C GLU A 8 17.92 -13.56 -7.06
N GLY A 9 16.97 -12.94 -6.37
CA GLY A 9 17.10 -12.58 -4.99
C GLY A 9 15.80 -13.02 -4.36
N GLU A 10 15.80 -14.15 -3.66
CA GLU A 10 15.06 -14.21 -2.42
C GLU A 10 15.52 -12.96 -1.66
N HIS A 11 14.72 -11.90 -1.72
CA HIS A 11 14.96 -10.74 -0.90
C HIS A 11 14.76 -11.25 0.53
N ASP A 12 15.85 -11.67 1.15
CA ASP A 12 15.95 -11.93 2.57
C ASP A 12 15.88 -10.54 3.25
N HIS A 13 14.71 -9.92 3.18
CA HIS A 13 14.43 -8.63 3.79
C HIS A 13 14.39 -8.84 5.30
N VAL A 14 15.55 -8.74 5.93
CA VAL A 14 15.63 -8.71 7.39
C VAL A 14 15.12 -7.35 7.84
N HIS A 15 13.82 -7.26 8.12
CA HIS A 15 13.23 -6.05 8.65
C HIS A 15 13.54 -5.92 10.15
N GLY A 16 14.15 -4.80 10.53
CA GLY A 16 14.23 -4.38 11.93
C GLY A 16 12.99 -3.57 12.34
N PRO A 17 12.81 -3.27 13.64
CA PRO A 17 11.81 -2.30 14.07
C PRO A 17 12.06 -0.95 13.39
N THR A 18 11.04 -0.41 12.74
CA THR A 18 11.10 0.90 12.06
C THR A 18 9.97 1.82 12.52
N SER A 19 10.21 3.12 12.40
CA SER A 19 9.22 4.17 12.60
C SER A 19 9.08 5.06 11.37
N ASP A 20 9.80 4.75 10.29
CA ASP A 20 9.71 5.49 9.03
C ASP A 20 8.41 5.12 8.29
N PRO A 21 7.56 6.10 7.94
CA PRO A 21 6.28 5.82 7.27
C PRO A 21 6.39 5.05 5.94
N LEU A 22 7.45 5.28 5.16
CA LEU A 22 7.64 4.60 3.88
C LEU A 22 8.07 3.14 4.09
N GLU A 23 8.96 2.88 5.04
CA GLU A 23 9.36 1.52 5.42
C GLU A 23 8.17 0.75 6.04
N ILE A 24 7.34 1.41 6.86
CA ILE A 24 6.11 0.79 7.39
C ILE A 24 5.13 0.46 6.25
N ALA A 25 4.95 1.36 5.28
CA ALA A 25 4.12 1.08 4.11
C ALA A 25 4.67 -0.06 3.25
N GLU A 26 6.00 -0.19 3.12
CA GLU A 26 6.65 -1.33 2.46
C GLU A 26 6.31 -2.65 3.16
N LEU A 27 6.50 -2.71 4.48
CA LEU A 27 6.14 -3.88 5.31
C LEU A 27 4.68 -4.29 5.14
N LEU A 28 3.77 -3.32 5.11
CA LEU A 28 2.34 -3.60 4.94
C LEU A 28 2.03 -4.15 3.53
N ARG A 29 2.72 -3.67 2.48
CA ARG A 29 2.56 -4.18 1.11
C ARG A 29 3.11 -5.60 0.97
N GLU A 30 4.26 -5.89 1.57
CA GLU A 30 4.84 -7.24 1.61
C GLU A 30 3.92 -8.21 2.35
N CYS A 31 3.44 -7.80 3.54
CA CYS A 31 2.47 -8.58 4.32
C CYS A 31 1.20 -8.86 3.51
N LEU A 32 0.63 -7.87 2.81
CA LEU A 32 -0.51 -8.08 1.92
C LEU A 32 -0.22 -9.09 0.80
N ALA A 33 0.94 -8.99 0.16
CA ALA A 33 1.32 -9.90 -0.91
C ALA A 33 1.43 -11.36 -0.41
N GLU A 34 2.08 -11.56 0.73
CA GLU A 34 2.18 -12.87 1.38
C GLU A 34 0.81 -13.42 1.78
N GLU A 35 -0.02 -12.59 2.42
CA GLU A 35 -1.34 -13.00 2.88
C GLU A 35 -2.28 -13.38 1.72
N LEU A 36 -2.22 -12.64 0.60
CA LEU A 36 -2.95 -12.95 -0.64
C LEU A 36 -2.47 -14.26 -1.28
N SER A 37 -1.15 -14.51 -1.27
CA SER A 37 -0.57 -15.78 -1.73
C SER A 37 -1.09 -16.95 -0.90
N GLN A 38 -1.00 -16.84 0.43
CA GLN A 38 -1.52 -17.86 1.36
C GLN A 38 -3.03 -18.07 1.22
N MET A 39 -3.81 -17.02 0.93
CA MET A 39 -5.25 -17.15 0.68
C MET A 39 -5.54 -17.97 -0.57
N SER A 40 -4.77 -17.75 -1.64
CA SER A 40 -4.89 -18.52 -2.88
C SER A 40 -4.61 -20.01 -2.64
N ASP A 41 -3.58 -20.28 -1.85
CA ASP A 41 -3.18 -21.60 -1.39
C ASP A 41 -4.28 -22.30 -0.56
N LEU A 42 -4.95 -21.56 0.31
CA LEU A 42 -6.03 -22.05 1.14
C LEU A 42 -7.28 -22.38 0.31
N VAL A 43 -7.62 -21.53 -0.66
CA VAL A 43 -8.72 -21.76 -1.61
C VAL A 43 -8.43 -22.97 -2.51
N ALA A 44 -7.19 -23.15 -2.94
CA ALA A 44 -6.81 -24.34 -3.71
C ALA A 44 -7.07 -25.63 -2.90
N ARG A 45 -6.64 -25.66 -1.64
CA ARG A 45 -6.90 -26.80 -0.72
C ARG A 45 -8.39 -27.02 -0.48
N TRP A 46 -9.15 -25.94 -0.30
CA TRP A 46 -10.61 -26.00 -0.12
C TRP A 46 -11.32 -26.69 -1.29
N ASN A 47 -10.84 -26.47 -2.53
CA ASN A 47 -11.39 -27.11 -3.73
C ASN A 47 -10.99 -28.59 -3.89
N LEU A 48 -9.88 -29.02 -3.28
CA LEU A 48 -9.36 -30.39 -3.40
C LEU A 48 -9.87 -31.33 -2.30
N VAL A 49 -10.34 -30.79 -1.17
CA VAL A 49 -10.79 -31.59 -0.03
C VAL A 49 -12.24 -32.03 -0.21
N GLU A 50 -12.46 -33.34 -0.14
CA GLU A 50 -13.80 -33.94 -0.21
C GLU A 50 -14.50 -34.05 1.15
N ASP A 51 -13.73 -34.13 2.25
CA ASP A 51 -14.31 -34.22 3.60
C ASP A 51 -15.13 -32.95 3.94
N PRO A 52 -16.44 -33.07 4.22
CA PRO A 52 -17.29 -31.90 4.44
C PRO A 52 -16.89 -31.06 5.65
N GLY A 53 -16.40 -31.68 6.73
CA GLY A 53 -15.99 -30.99 7.95
C GLY A 53 -14.74 -30.16 7.74
N VAL A 54 -13.72 -30.74 7.12
CA VAL A 54 -12.49 -30.05 6.73
C VAL A 54 -12.79 -28.96 5.71
N ARG A 55 -13.67 -29.22 4.74
CA ARG A 55 -14.08 -28.22 3.74
C ARG A 55 -14.78 -27.00 4.38
N GLN A 56 -15.62 -27.22 5.39
CA GLN A 56 -16.22 -26.13 6.16
C GLN A 56 -15.18 -25.34 6.96
N ALA A 57 -14.23 -26.03 7.60
CA ALA A 57 -13.15 -25.38 8.34
C ALA A 57 -12.26 -24.50 7.43
N LEU A 58 -11.92 -24.99 6.23
CA LEU A 58 -11.17 -24.22 5.24
C LEU A 58 -11.95 -23.01 4.73
N ALA A 59 -13.25 -23.14 4.48
CA ALA A 59 -14.10 -22.01 4.09
C ALA A 59 -14.13 -20.92 5.18
N HIS A 60 -14.24 -21.33 6.44
CA HIS A 60 -14.17 -20.40 7.58
C HIS A 60 -12.80 -19.72 7.66
N ALA A 61 -11.71 -20.46 7.47
CA ALA A 61 -10.36 -19.89 7.46
C ALA A 61 -10.17 -18.85 6.34
N VAL A 62 -10.74 -19.06 5.14
CA VAL A 62 -10.74 -18.07 4.05
C VAL A 62 -11.47 -16.79 4.47
N VAL A 63 -12.62 -16.90 5.15
CA VAL A 63 -13.37 -15.74 5.63
C VAL A 63 -12.57 -14.94 6.65
N CYS A 64 -11.94 -15.61 7.62
CA CYS A 64 -11.08 -14.95 8.61
C CYS A 64 -9.88 -14.25 7.96
N LYS A 65 -9.20 -14.92 7.02
CA LYS A 65 -8.05 -14.32 6.31
C LYS A 65 -8.47 -13.10 5.49
N ARG A 66 -9.65 -13.13 4.85
CA ARG A 66 -10.22 -11.98 4.14
C ARG A 66 -10.48 -10.78 5.06
N GLN A 67 -10.89 -11.01 6.31
CA GLN A 67 -11.07 -9.94 7.29
C GLN A 67 -9.72 -9.31 7.65
N GLY A 68 -8.71 -10.11 7.98
CA GLY A 68 -7.36 -9.63 8.27
C GLY A 68 -6.73 -8.85 7.11
N LEU A 69 -6.89 -9.32 5.87
CA LEU A 69 -6.48 -8.58 4.68
C LEU A 69 -7.13 -7.19 4.58
N GLY A 70 -8.40 -7.07 4.97
CA GLY A 70 -9.09 -5.78 5.00
C GLY A 70 -8.49 -4.82 6.03
N GLU A 71 -8.08 -5.32 7.20
CA GLU A 71 -7.43 -4.52 8.24
C GLU A 71 -6.04 -4.06 7.80
N ILE A 72 -5.23 -4.94 7.22
CA ILE A 72 -3.89 -4.59 6.72
C ILE A 72 -3.99 -3.57 5.58
N TRP A 73 -4.97 -3.75 4.68
CA TRP A 73 -5.21 -2.80 3.59
C TRP A 73 -5.60 -1.43 4.11
N ALA A 74 -6.51 -1.35 5.10
CA ALA A 74 -6.88 -0.08 5.71
C ALA A 74 -5.67 0.62 6.36
N ALA A 75 -4.84 -0.12 7.11
CA ALA A 75 -3.63 0.42 7.70
C ALA A 75 -2.62 0.94 6.66
N LEU A 76 -2.49 0.24 5.52
CA LEU A 76 -1.65 0.71 4.41
C LEU A 76 -2.18 2.03 3.84
N GLN A 77 -3.49 2.13 3.60
CA GLN A 77 -4.10 3.35 3.08
C GLN A 77 -3.88 4.54 4.02
N GLU A 78 -4.07 4.34 5.32
CA GLU A 78 -3.82 5.38 6.33
C GLU A 78 -2.35 5.84 6.32
N MET A 79 -1.41 4.89 6.23
CA MET A 79 0.01 5.19 6.17
C MET A 79 0.37 5.94 4.88
N GLU A 80 -0.10 5.47 3.72
CA GLU A 80 0.16 6.10 2.43
C GLU A 80 -0.46 7.50 2.32
N GLU A 81 -1.66 7.72 2.86
CA GLU A 81 -2.27 9.06 2.91
C GLU A 81 -1.42 10.03 3.74
N SER A 82 -0.81 9.56 4.84
CA SER A 82 0.09 10.40 5.65
C SER A 82 1.36 10.82 4.91
N VAL A 83 1.84 10.00 3.96
CA VAL A 83 3.06 10.22 3.19
C VAL A 83 2.78 11.00 1.90
N PHE A 84 1.71 10.65 1.19
CA PHE A 84 1.43 11.14 -0.16
C PHE A 84 0.25 12.14 -0.21
N GLY A 85 -0.63 12.16 0.80
CA GLY A 85 -1.84 13.00 0.83
C GLY A 85 -1.59 14.50 1.07
N GLY A 86 -0.41 14.87 1.60
CA GLY A 86 -0.06 16.26 1.91
C GLY A 86 0.20 17.18 0.70
N GLY A 87 0.23 16.66 -0.52
CA GLY A 87 0.63 17.42 -1.72
C GLY A 87 -0.50 18.06 -2.54
N ALA A 88 -1.77 17.68 -2.32
CA ALA A 88 -2.86 18.09 -3.21
C ALA A 88 -3.37 19.53 -3.00
N HIS A 89 -3.01 20.19 -1.89
CA HIS A 89 -3.50 21.55 -1.57
C HIS A 89 -2.41 22.64 -1.47
N ALA A 90 -1.12 22.31 -1.51
CA ALA A 90 -0.07 23.30 -1.26
C ALA A 90 0.52 24.00 -2.51
N CYS A 91 0.23 23.50 -3.72
CA CYS A 91 0.86 24.02 -4.95
C CYS A 91 0.01 25.06 -5.72
N CYS A 92 -1.21 25.38 -5.28
CA CYS A 92 -2.12 26.25 -6.03
C CYS A 92 -2.13 27.74 -5.61
N ASP A 93 -1.47 28.12 -4.51
CA ASP A 93 -1.59 29.48 -3.94
C ASP A 93 -0.42 30.44 -4.22
N HIS A 94 0.42 30.19 -5.24
CA HIS A 94 1.53 31.10 -5.57
C HIS A 94 1.52 31.70 -6.97
N ARG A 95 0.33 32.08 -7.47
CA ARG A 95 0.26 32.82 -8.73
C ARG A 95 -0.85 33.87 -8.79
N ASP A 96 -1.00 34.74 -7.78
CA ASP A 96 -1.85 35.95 -7.90
C ASP A 96 -1.47 37.09 -6.92
N ALA A 97 -0.17 37.36 -6.69
CA ALA A 97 0.26 38.47 -5.84
C ALA A 97 1.30 39.41 -6.50
N ALA A 98 1.27 39.56 -7.83
CA ALA A 98 2.20 40.46 -8.50
C ALA A 98 1.58 41.13 -9.74
N HIS A 99 0.46 41.85 -9.62
CA HIS A 99 0.04 42.80 -10.67
C HIS A 99 -0.98 43.87 -10.26
N LEU A 100 -0.81 44.58 -9.14
CA LEU A 100 -1.56 45.83 -8.90
C LEU A 100 -0.73 46.89 -8.14
N HIS A 101 0.32 47.42 -8.78
CA HIS A 101 0.79 48.78 -8.50
C HIS A 101 1.11 49.49 -9.81
N GLY A 102 0.05 49.95 -10.48
CA GLY A 102 0.11 50.83 -11.62
C GLY A 102 -0.69 52.10 -11.35
N GLY A 103 0.02 53.22 -11.18
CA GLY A 103 -0.43 54.54 -11.61
C GLY A 103 -1.10 55.41 -10.56
N HIS A 104 -0.32 56.30 -9.93
CA HIS A 104 -0.79 57.65 -9.61
C HIS A 104 0.36 58.64 -9.82
N HIS A 105 0.52 59.08 -11.08
CA HIS A 105 1.15 60.35 -11.40
C HIS A 105 0.04 61.39 -11.53
N HIS A 106 0.03 62.40 -10.65
CA HIS A 106 -0.56 63.68 -11.00
C HIS A 106 0.39 64.81 -10.60
N HIS A 107 0.79 65.52 -11.64
CA HIS A 107 1.54 66.76 -11.66
C HIS A 107 0.57 67.93 -11.50
N SER A 108 1.09 69.00 -10.90
CA SER A 108 0.61 70.39 -10.84
C SER A 108 -0.47 70.73 -9.82
#